data_AF-A0A7Y4KUB9-F1
#
_entry.id   AF-A0A7Y4KUB9-F1
#
_cell.length_a   1.000
_cell.length_b   1.000
_cell.length_c   1.000
_cell.angle_alpha   90.00
_cell.angle_beta   90.00
_cell.angle_gamma   90.00
#
_symmetry.space_group_name_H-M   'P 1'
#
loop_
_entity.id
_entity.type
_entity.pdbx_description
1 polymer ?
#
loop_
_entity_poly.entity_id
_entity_poly.type
_entity_poly.pdbx_seq_one_letter_code
_entity_poly.pdbx_strand_id
1 'polypeptide(L)'
;MATRSKTTTGLSVLFGVLGVLHFVKPEPFEKIVPKVLPRKKELVYASGVAELACAAGLLHPRTRRVAGLASAGLLVAVFPANVQMAADLQRKGSPRAKAIAWARLPFQLPLIKWALKAARETSP
;
A
#
# COMPACT_ATOMS: atom_id res chain seq x y z
N MET A 1 -2.42 21.24 18.74
CA MET A 1 -3.11 20.19 17.96
C MET A 1 -2.40 20.03 16.63
N ALA A 2 -1.73 18.89 16.37
CA ALA A 2 -1.09 18.67 15.08
C ALA A 2 -2.15 18.49 13.99
N THR A 3 -2.42 19.56 13.23
CA THR A 3 -3.41 19.59 12.14
C THR A 3 -3.10 18.45 11.16
N ARG A 4 -4.05 17.53 10.98
CA ARG A 4 -3.90 16.44 10.00
C ARG A 4 -4.02 17.04 8.59
N SER A 5 -3.00 16.83 7.75
CA SER A 5 -3.11 17.12 6.33
C SER A 5 -4.17 16.25 5.66
N LYS A 6 -4.91 16.79 4.68
CA LYS A 6 -5.88 16.04 3.87
C LYS A 6 -5.28 14.77 3.26
N THR A 7 -3.99 14.83 2.93
CA THR A 7 -3.22 13.72 2.36
C THR A 7 -3.01 12.57 3.35
N THR A 8 -2.80 12.88 4.63
CA THR A 8 -2.63 11.89 5.71
C THR A 8 -3.93 11.15 5.98
N THR A 9 -5.06 11.86 5.97
CA THR A 9 -6.39 11.25 6.05
C THR A 9 -6.67 10.38 4.84
N GLY A 10 -6.33 10.84 3.63
CA GLY A 10 -6.48 10.06 2.39
C GLY A 10 -5.67 8.76 2.41
N LEU A 11 -4.42 8.80 2.86
CA LEU A 11 -3.59 7.60 3.02
C LEU A 11 -4.16 6.63 4.07
N SER A 12 -4.63 7.14 5.20
CA SER A 12 -5.22 6.30 6.25
C SER A 12 -6.49 5.59 5.75
N VAL A 13 -7.37 6.30 5.03
CA VAL A 13 -8.55 5.68 4.40
C VAL A 13 -8.15 4.65 3.35
N LEU A 14 -7.17 4.97 2.50
CA LEU A 14 -6.68 4.06 1.46
C LEU A 14 -6.14 2.76 2.08
N PHE A 15 -5.25 2.86 3.07
CA PHE A 15 -4.72 1.69 3.77
C PHE A 15 -5.79 0.93 4.56
N GLY A 16 -6.77 1.64 5.14
CA GLY A 16 -7.90 1.01 5.81
C GLY A 16 -8.74 0.14 4.86
N VAL A 17 -9.11 0.70 3.71
CA VAL A 17 -9.89 -0.01 2.68
C VAL A 17 -9.10 -1.18 2.10
N LEU A 18 -7.83 -0.95 1.73
CA LEU A 18 -6.97 -2.01 1.19
C LEU A 18 -6.75 -3.12 2.22
N GLY A 19 -6.48 -2.77 3.48
CA GLY A 19 -6.27 -3.72 4.56
C GLY A 19 -7.48 -4.61 4.77
N VAL A 20 -8.70 -4.06 4.78
CA VAL A 20 -9.94 -4.86 4.83
C VAL A 20 -10.09 -5.75 3.60
N LEU A 21 -9.75 -5.24 2.41
CA LEU A 21 -9.91 -6.00 1.17
C LEU A 21 -9.00 -7.25 1.12
N HIS A 22 -7.83 -7.22 1.76
CA HIS A 22 -6.97 -8.41 1.90
C HIS A 22 -7.66 -9.56 2.66
N PHE A 23 -8.59 -9.26 3.57
CA PHE A 23 -9.36 -10.28 4.29
C PHE A 23 -10.61 -10.72 3.53
N VAL A 24 -11.31 -9.77 2.89
CA VAL A 24 -12.59 -10.03 2.21
C VAL A 24 -12.39 -10.70 0.84
N LYS A 25 -11.37 -10.29 0.09
CA LYS A 25 -11.04 -10.82 -1.25
C LYS A 25 -9.52 -10.94 -1.41
N PRO A 26 -8.89 -11.99 -0.85
CA PRO A 26 -7.44 -12.20 -0.95
C PRO A 26 -6.98 -12.62 -2.36
N GLU A 27 -7.86 -13.21 -3.18
CA GLU A 27 -7.48 -13.86 -4.45
C GLU A 27 -6.79 -12.92 -5.46
N PRO A 28 -7.21 -11.65 -5.62
CA PRO A 28 -6.50 -10.68 -6.44
C PRO A 28 -5.09 -10.38 -5.93
N PHE A 29 -4.90 -10.32 -4.61
CA PHE A 29 -3.60 -10.03 -4.00
C PHE A 29 -2.65 -11.22 -4.08
N GLU A 30 -3.15 -12.44 -3.87
CA GLU A 30 -2.36 -13.67 -4.03
C GLU A 30 -1.78 -13.82 -5.44
N LYS A 31 -2.52 -13.36 -6.46
CA LYS A 31 -2.04 -13.34 -7.85
C LYS A 31 -0.91 -12.35 -8.10
N ILE A 32 -0.83 -11.29 -7.27
CA ILE A 32 0.18 -10.23 -7.36
C ILE A 32 1.44 -10.62 -6.56
N VAL A 33 1.29 -11.43 -5.50
CA VAL A 33 2.43 -11.91 -4.71
C VAL A 33 3.43 -12.66 -5.60
N PRO A 34 4.72 -12.25 -5.59
CA PRO A 34 5.77 -12.86 -6.41
C PRO A 34 5.78 -14.38 -6.32
N LYS A 35 5.96 -15.05 -7.46
CA LYS A 35 5.99 -16.53 -7.54
C LYS A 35 7.11 -17.16 -6.68
N VAL A 36 8.16 -16.41 -6.38
CA VAL A 36 9.30 -16.83 -5.56
C VAL A 36 8.97 -16.92 -4.06
N LEU A 37 7.86 -16.31 -3.61
CA LEU A 37 7.49 -16.30 -2.19
C LEU A 37 6.53 -17.46 -1.86
N PRO A 38 6.85 -18.30 -0.85
CA PRO A 38 5.95 -19.32 -0.35
C PRO A 38 4.81 -18.68 0.47
N ARG A 39 3.72 -19.43 0.68
CA ARG A 39 2.61 -19.06 1.60
C ARG A 39 1.94 -17.71 1.26
N LYS A 40 1.61 -17.50 -0.02
CA LYS A 40 1.03 -16.26 -0.56
C LYS A 40 -0.17 -15.72 0.24
N LYS A 41 -1.10 -16.59 0.63
CA LYS A 41 -2.29 -16.22 1.40
C LYS A 41 -1.94 -15.66 2.79
N GLU A 42 -0.98 -16.26 3.47
CA GLU A 42 -0.51 -15.77 4.78
C GLU A 42 0.17 -14.41 4.65
N LEU A 43 0.97 -14.21 3.59
CA LEU A 43 1.60 -12.92 3.30
C LEU A 43 0.56 -11.83 3.01
N VAL A 44 -0.52 -12.16 2.29
CA VAL A 44 -1.65 -11.24 2.03
C VAL A 44 -2.36 -10.87 3.33
N TYR A 45 -2.60 -11.81 4.24
CA TYR A 45 -3.19 -11.46 5.54
C TYR A 45 -2.23 -10.65 6.41
N ALA A 46 -0.94 -10.99 6.42
CA ALA A 46 0.07 -10.24 7.15
C ALA A 46 0.20 -8.79 6.62
N SER A 47 0.18 -8.60 5.30
CA SER A 47 0.16 -7.25 4.72
C SER A 47 -1.14 -6.52 5.06
N GLY A 48 -2.29 -7.20 5.04
CA GLY A 48 -3.57 -6.62 5.47
C GLY A 48 -3.55 -6.11 6.92
N VAL A 49 -2.97 -6.88 7.86
CA VAL A 49 -2.77 -6.44 9.25
C VAL A 49 -1.85 -5.21 9.30
N ALA A 50 -0.74 -5.24 8.56
CA ALA A 50 0.22 -4.14 8.54
C ALA A 50 -0.38 -2.85 7.95
N GLU A 51 -1.23 -2.95 6.93
CA GLU A 51 -1.96 -1.81 6.35
C GLU A 51 -2.96 -1.23 7.34
N LEU A 52 -3.73 -2.06 8.05
CA LEU A 52 -4.65 -1.59 9.10
C LEU A 52 -3.90 -0.92 10.26
N ALA A 53 -2.77 -1.48 10.67
CA ALA A 53 -1.90 -0.88 11.69
C ALA A 53 -1.34 0.47 11.23
N CYS A 54 -0.92 0.59 9.96
CA CYS A 54 -0.52 1.86 9.36
C CYS A 54 -1.67 2.86 9.33
N ALA A 55 -2.88 2.44 8.93
CA ALA A 55 -4.06 3.29 8.87
C ALA A 55 -4.41 3.87 10.25
N ALA A 56 -4.46 3.03 11.28
CA ALA A 56 -4.69 3.45 12.67
C ALA A 56 -3.54 4.34 13.19
N GLY A 57 -2.30 3.95 12.89
CA GLY A 57 -1.11 4.68 13.31
C GLY A 57 -0.96 6.06 12.68
N LEU A 58 -1.43 6.26 11.45
CA LEU A 58 -1.46 7.57 10.77
C LEU A 58 -2.49 8.52 11.40
N LEU A 59 -3.58 7.99 11.95
CA LEU A 59 -4.57 8.78 12.67
C LEU A 59 -3.96 9.31 13.99
N HIS A 60 -3.27 8.46 14.75
CA HIS A 60 -2.78 8.86 16.06
C HIS A 60 -1.49 9.72 15.98
N PRO A 61 -1.46 10.96 16.51
CA PRO A 61 -0.31 11.88 16.37
C PRO A 61 1.01 11.29 16.84
N ARG A 62 1.05 10.59 17.98
CA ARG A 62 2.29 10.01 18.53
C ARG A 62 2.90 8.90 17.66
N THR A 63 2.09 8.17 16.89
CA THR A 63 2.53 7.05 16.06
C THR A 63 2.67 7.43 14.60
N ARG A 64 2.22 8.63 14.19
CA ARG A 64 2.18 9.07 12.79
C ARG A 64 3.56 9.02 12.12
N ARG A 65 4.63 9.34 12.86
CA ARG A 65 6.01 9.24 12.35
C ARG A 65 6.36 7.80 11.95
N VAL A 66 6.14 6.87 12.87
CA VAL A 66 6.42 5.43 12.65
C VAL A 66 5.48 4.87 11.57
N ALA A 67 4.20 5.21 11.63
CA ALA A 67 3.20 4.76 10.67
C ALA A 67 3.48 5.29 9.26
N GLY A 68 3.90 6.54 9.10
CA GLY A 68 4.27 7.08 7.80
C GLY A 68 5.51 6.41 7.20
N LEU A 69 6.52 6.11 8.02
CA LEU A 69 7.69 5.33 7.59
C LEU A 69 7.31 3.88 7.25
N ALA A 70 6.47 3.24 8.08
CA ALA A 70 5.97 1.89 7.84
C ALA A 70 5.15 1.84 6.55
N SER A 71 4.25 2.80 6.31
CA SER A 71 3.50 2.94 5.06
C SER A 71 4.41 3.10 3.84
N ALA A 72 5.46 3.92 3.95
CA ALA A 72 6.44 4.06 2.87
C ALA A 72 7.17 2.73 2.60
N GLY A 73 7.61 2.05 3.66
CA GLY A 73 8.25 0.74 3.57
C GLY A 73 7.33 -0.32 2.95
N LEU A 74 6.05 -0.35 3.34
CA LEU A 74 5.04 -1.27 2.83
C LEU A 74 4.80 -1.03 1.33
N LEU A 75 4.66 0.24 0.94
CA LEU A 75 4.58 0.63 -0.47
C LEU A 75 5.82 0.21 -1.26
N VAL A 76 7.03 0.38 -0.73
CA VAL A 76 8.25 -0.10 -1.39
C VAL A 76 8.28 -1.63 -1.49
N ALA A 77 7.86 -2.34 -0.43
CA ALA A 77 7.83 -3.80 -0.40
C ALA A 77 6.84 -4.41 -1.40
N VAL A 78 5.70 -3.76 -1.67
CA VAL A 78 4.73 -4.22 -2.68
C VAL A 78 5.08 -3.77 -4.11
N PHE A 79 6.07 -2.90 -4.30
CA PHE A 79 6.46 -2.43 -5.64
C PHE A 79 6.88 -3.57 -6.58
N PRO A 80 7.75 -4.53 -6.19
CA PRO A 80 8.09 -5.67 -7.04
C PRO A 80 6.87 -6.52 -7.43
N ALA A 81 5.90 -6.65 -6.52
CA ALA A 81 4.66 -7.36 -6.75
C ALA A 81 3.81 -6.66 -7.84
N ASN A 82 3.70 -5.32 -7.77
CA ASN A 82 3.02 -4.52 -8.80
C ASN A 82 3.73 -4.54 -10.16
N VAL A 83 5.08 -4.57 -10.18
CA VAL A 83 5.86 -4.73 -11.41
C VAL A 83 5.61 -6.10 -12.04
N GLN A 84 5.59 -7.16 -11.24
CA GLN A 84 5.29 -8.51 -11.73
C GLN A 84 3.86 -8.60 -12.27
N MET A 85 2.88 -8.01 -11.59
CA MET A 85 1.50 -7.92 -12.09
C MET A 85 1.44 -7.17 -13.44
N ALA A 86 2.15 -6.05 -13.59
CA ALA A 86 2.19 -5.31 -14.84
C ALA A 86 2.81 -6.16 -15.98
N ALA A 87 3.89 -6.89 -15.69
CA ALA A 87 4.51 -7.81 -16.65
C ALA A 87 3.60 -8.98 -17.04
N ASP A 88 2.91 -9.59 -16.08
CA ASP A 88 1.97 -10.69 -16.33
C ASP A 88 0.74 -10.22 -17.12
N LEU A 89 0.19 -9.05 -16.79
CA LEU A 89 -0.92 -8.44 -17.53
C LEU A 89 -0.49 -7.95 -18.91
N GLN A 90 0.77 -7.55 -19.11
CA GLN A 90 1.27 -7.21 -20.44
C GLN A 90 1.15 -8.40 -21.41
N ARG A 91 1.38 -9.62 -20.89
CA ARG A 91 1.30 -10.87 -21.66
C ARG A 91 -0.14 -11.39 -21.83
N LYS A 92 -0.98 -11.30 -20.79
CA LYS A 92 -2.29 -12.01 -20.75
C LYS A 92 -3.51 -11.13 -20.45
N GLY A 93 -3.33 -9.84 -20.17
CA GLY A 93 -4.39 -8.93 -19.74
C GLY A 93 -5.12 -8.22 -20.89
N SER A 94 -6.31 -7.69 -20.60
CA SER A 94 -7.04 -6.80 -21.51
C SER A 94 -6.33 -5.44 -21.63
N PRO A 95 -6.54 -4.66 -22.72
CA PRO A 95 -5.93 -3.34 -22.88
C PRO A 95 -6.17 -2.40 -21.68
N ARG A 96 -7.37 -2.45 -21.10
CA ARG A 96 -7.72 -1.69 -19.90
C ARG A 96 -6.92 -2.14 -18.67
N ALA A 97 -6.81 -3.45 -18.44
CA ALA A 97 -6.05 -3.99 -17.32
C ALA A 97 -4.56 -3.64 -17.42
N LYS A 98 -3.99 -3.69 -18.63
CA LYS A 98 -2.62 -3.24 -18.90
C LYS A 98 -2.44 -1.76 -18.55
N ALA A 99 -3.31 -0.90 -19.06
CA ALA A 99 -3.25 0.54 -18.80
C ALA A 99 -3.30 0.85 -17.29
N ILE A 100 -4.20 0.20 -16.55
CA ILE A 100 -4.32 0.37 -15.10
C ILE A 100 -3.04 -0.08 -14.38
N ALA A 101 -2.51 -1.26 -14.70
CA ALA A 101 -1.31 -1.79 -14.05
C ALA A 101 -0.07 -0.91 -14.29
N TRP A 102 0.11 -0.45 -15.53
CA TRP A 102 1.20 0.47 -15.88
C TRP A 102 1.04 1.85 -15.25
N ALA A 103 -0.18 2.39 -15.15
CA ALA A 103 -0.46 3.65 -14.47
C ALA A 103 -0.21 3.57 -12.95
N ARG A 104 -0.41 2.39 -12.36
CA ARG A 104 -0.22 2.15 -10.92
C ARG A 104 1.23 2.33 -10.48
N LEU A 105 2.20 1.97 -11.32
CA LEU A 105 3.63 2.06 -11.02
C LEU A 105 4.10 3.51 -10.75
N PRO A 106 3.92 4.49 -11.65
CA PRO A 106 4.30 5.88 -11.37
C PRO A 106 3.42 6.50 -10.29
N PHE A 107 2.15 6.08 -10.15
CA PHE A 107 1.26 6.58 -9.11
C PHE A 107 1.68 6.18 -7.68
N GLN A 108 2.46 5.11 -7.55
CA GLN A 108 2.98 4.67 -6.26
C GLN A 108 4.04 5.63 -5.69
N LEU A 109 4.77 6.36 -6.54
CA LEU A 109 5.81 7.32 -6.12
C LEU A 109 5.23 8.51 -5.33
N PRO A 110 4.15 9.19 -5.79
CA PRO A 110 3.42 10.17 -4.98
C PRO A 110 2.96 9.62 -3.63
N LEU A 111 2.42 8.39 -3.58
CA LEU A 111 1.95 7.78 -2.33
C LEU A 111 3.09 7.58 -1.33
N ILE A 112 4.27 7.13 -1.80
CA ILE A 112 5.47 7.01 -0.96
C ILE A 112 5.90 8.39 -0.45
N LYS A 113 5.96 9.41 -1.32
CA LYS A 113 6.30 10.78 -0.92
C LYS A 113 5.33 11.33 0.13
N TRP A 114 4.03 11.05 -0.01
CA TRP A 114 3.02 11.46 0.94
C TRP A 114 3.13 10.73 2.27
N ALA A 115 3.46 9.43 2.27
CA ALA A 115 3.72 8.67 3.49
C ALA A 115 4.94 9.21 4.25
N LEU A 116 6.03 9.53 3.53
CA LEU A 116 7.21 10.17 4.10
C LEU A 116 6.92 11.59 4.60
N LYS A 117 6.06 12.34 3.90
CA LYS A 117 5.61 13.67 4.36
C LYS A 117 4.80 13.54 5.65
N ALA A 118 3.84 12.62 5.72
CA ALA A 118 3.06 12.34 6.92
C ALA A 118 3.96 11.97 8.10
N ALA A 119 5.07 11.27 7.86
CA ALA A 119 6.04 10.96 8.90
C ALA A 119 6.73 12.23 9.46
N ARG A 120 7.03 13.20 8.59
CA ARG A 120 7.72 14.47 8.93
C ARG A 120 6.80 15.54 9.55
N GLU A 121 5.50 15.51 9.26
CA GLU A 121 4.48 16.39 9.88
C GLU A 121 4.32 16.17 11.40
N THR A 122 5.07 15.22 11.96
CA THR A 122 5.08 14.86 13.38
C THR A 122 6.31 15.37 14.14
N SER A 123 7.27 16.01 13.46
CA SER A 123 8.42 16.61 14.13
C SER A 123 7.99 17.96 14.75
N PRO A 124 8.17 18.17 16.06
CA PRO A 124 7.99 19.48 16.69
C PRO A 124 8.97 20.52 16.15
#